data_AF-A0A542G4D6-F1
#
_entry.id   AF-A0A542G4D6-F1
#
_cell.length_a   1.000
_cell.length_b   1.000
_cell.length_c   1.000
_cell.angle_alpha   90.00
_cell.angle_beta   90.00
_cell.angle_gamma   90.00
#
_symmetry.space_group_name_H-M   'P 1'
#
loop_
_entity.id
_entity.type
_entity.pdbx_description
1 polymer ?
#
loop_
_entity_poly.entity_id
_entity_poly.type
_entity_poly.pdbx_seq_one_letter_code
_entity_poly.pdbx_strand_id
1 'polypeptide(L)'
;MPTIAVKDALPGYRINEPVTFTVGAELTENLWTATTSAGETLICQRLNAQPEPGKTTFITVVTFEGSMEFSLAAPLTGHVEGINECEPVESDAFVRLDTGYFDLEMCSGTAEGTGSSKWGLRHFATLKEGIDLLPSGNNAIGGFYGPFFTPENGLINPPEHTTVEIETIERGPILHHYRMHGTVPDGLLEELKGKAFAIDWKFTHGTPYFTRSYQVDDFQTVINGRSITNKITVGDEFEAGQGDVVFDRFEAYGGTRYRSGDPYAGELAQMVDETIANSTSSTAKFQEFRRQLTGNIETAHWDLYWRLFCSWEGALDNDEIRERLARVRASSHVLADLPDRTWTITDAPVDVSALPHETVFPGPASKTAELHSELGRTMIWWTSEPSGAFQIVQRRQSGWVNWGTNAENECPELAVGVQIKTAYGMFSNGWQHIADQLETAPAVGLA
;
A
#
# COMPACT_ATOMS: atom_id res chain seq x y z
N MET A 1 31.04 14.60 22.92
CA MET A 1 29.70 14.06 22.63
C MET A 1 29.86 12.59 22.26
N PRO A 2 28.82 11.75 22.41
CA PRO A 2 28.94 10.30 22.20
C PRO A 2 29.28 9.95 20.74
N THR A 3 29.98 8.84 20.57
CA THR A 3 30.21 8.20 19.27
C THR A 3 29.18 7.09 19.08
N ILE A 4 28.61 7.04 17.89
CA ILE A 4 27.60 6.07 17.46
C ILE A 4 28.27 5.14 16.46
N ALA A 5 28.16 3.84 16.69
CA ALA A 5 28.57 2.81 15.75
C ALA A 5 27.34 2.23 15.05
N VAL A 6 27.43 2.12 13.72
CA VAL A 6 26.45 1.48 12.85
C VAL A 6 27.14 0.28 12.21
N LYS A 7 26.53 -0.91 12.31
CA LYS A 7 27.08 -2.14 11.73
C LYS A 7 26.00 -2.88 10.97
N ASP A 8 26.28 -3.20 9.71
CA ASP A 8 25.42 -4.04 8.90
C ASP A 8 25.84 -5.51 9.03
N ALA A 9 24.84 -6.39 9.11
CA ALA A 9 25.05 -7.83 9.06
C ALA A 9 25.02 -8.36 7.61
N LEU A 10 24.43 -7.59 6.69
CA LEU A 10 24.36 -7.93 5.28
C LEU A 10 25.60 -7.43 4.53
N PRO A 11 26.07 -8.16 3.50
CA PRO A 11 27.09 -7.66 2.60
C PRO A 11 26.51 -6.55 1.70
N GLY A 12 27.36 -5.68 1.17
CA GLY A 12 26.96 -4.65 0.21
C GLY A 12 26.73 -3.28 0.83
N TYR A 13 26.19 -2.38 0.02
CA TYR A 13 26.13 -0.96 0.30
C TYR A 13 24.71 -0.53 0.66
N ARG A 14 24.58 0.32 1.69
CA ARG A 14 23.32 1.00 2.01
C ARG A 14 23.37 2.45 1.60
N ILE A 15 22.28 2.93 0.98
CA ILE A 15 22.17 4.30 0.49
C ILE A 15 21.09 5.02 1.29
N ASN A 16 21.46 6.12 1.94
CA ASN A 16 20.57 6.96 2.74
C ASN A 16 19.70 6.13 3.71
N GLU A 17 20.33 5.16 4.38
CA GLU A 17 19.69 4.29 5.36
C GLU A 17 19.32 5.12 6.60
N PRO A 18 18.03 5.17 6.98
CA PRO A 18 17.62 5.84 8.19
C PRO A 18 18.11 5.09 9.43
N VAL A 19 18.85 5.80 10.27
CA VAL A 19 19.43 5.29 11.52
C VAL A 19 18.88 6.10 12.70
N THR A 20 18.21 5.40 13.61
CA THR A 20 17.72 5.96 14.87
C THR A 20 18.66 5.57 16.01
N PHE A 21 19.05 6.54 16.83
CA PHE A 21 19.94 6.32 17.98
C PHE A 21 19.54 7.19 19.17
N THR A 22 19.91 6.76 20.38
CA THR A 22 19.61 7.47 21.63
C THR A 22 20.89 7.78 22.39
N VAL A 23 21.00 9.01 22.91
CA VAL A 23 22.12 9.46 23.73
C VAL A 23 21.68 9.72 25.18
N GLY A 24 22.61 9.52 26.13
CA GLY A 24 22.40 9.76 27.56
C GLY A 24 22.53 11.24 27.95
N ALA A 25 21.76 12.10 27.31
CA ALA A 25 21.65 13.51 27.66
C ALA A 25 20.27 14.05 27.26
N GLU A 26 19.79 15.09 27.96
CA GLU A 26 18.63 15.88 27.53
C GLU A 26 19.12 17.01 26.63
N LEU A 27 18.96 16.81 25.32
CA LEU A 27 19.30 17.80 24.31
C LEU A 27 18.00 18.39 23.78
N THR A 28 17.93 19.72 23.71
CA THR A 28 16.66 20.44 23.48
C THR A 28 16.48 20.90 22.04
N GLU A 29 17.58 21.11 21.32
CA GLU A 29 17.56 21.64 19.96
C GLU A 29 17.08 20.58 18.97
N ASN A 30 16.22 20.99 18.04
CA ASN A 30 15.57 20.09 17.08
C ASN A 30 16.56 19.45 16.11
N LEU A 31 17.67 20.13 15.80
CA LEU A 31 18.67 19.68 14.84
C LEU A 31 20.06 19.73 15.44
N TRP A 32 20.83 18.71 15.12
CA TRP A 32 22.22 18.56 15.51
C TRP A 32 23.04 18.13 14.31
N THR A 33 24.33 18.45 14.35
CA THR A 33 25.32 17.89 13.45
C THR A 33 25.99 16.68 14.08
N ALA A 34 26.41 15.74 13.25
CA ALA A 34 27.39 14.72 13.62
C ALA A 34 28.52 14.70 12.57
N THR A 35 29.68 14.16 12.94
CA THR A 35 30.82 14.03 12.02
C THR A 35 31.23 12.59 11.91
N THR A 36 31.31 12.07 10.67
CA THR A 36 31.81 10.72 10.41
C THR A 36 33.32 10.63 10.61
N SER A 37 33.86 9.41 10.72
CA SER A 37 35.31 9.20 10.75
C SER A 37 36.05 9.71 9.50
N ALA A 38 35.34 9.88 8.38
CA ALA A 38 35.86 10.47 7.15
C ALA A 38 35.80 12.01 7.13
N GLY A 39 35.23 12.64 8.17
CA GLY A 39 35.08 14.09 8.28
C GLY A 39 33.84 14.67 7.61
N GLU A 40 32.90 13.82 7.17
CA GLU A 40 31.63 14.26 6.58
C GLU A 40 30.65 14.70 7.67
N THR A 41 29.87 15.74 7.40
CA THR A 41 28.85 16.23 8.31
C THR A 41 27.52 15.54 8.02
N LEU A 42 26.93 14.94 9.05
CA LEU A 42 25.58 14.40 9.05
C LEU A 42 24.63 15.34 9.78
N ILE A 43 23.36 15.32 9.36
CA ILE A 43 22.28 16.04 10.04
C ILE A 43 21.47 15.04 10.87
N CYS A 44 21.32 15.33 12.15
CA CYS A 44 20.56 14.54 13.10
C CYS A 44 19.31 15.30 13.52
N GLN A 45 18.14 14.78 13.19
CA GLN A 45 16.85 15.31 13.63
C GLN A 45 16.49 14.68 14.97
N ARG A 46 16.29 15.53 15.98
CA ARG A 46 15.76 15.11 17.29
C ARG A 46 14.30 14.72 17.12
N LEU A 47 13.93 13.51 17.55
CA LEU A 47 12.54 13.07 17.53
C LEU A 47 11.73 13.74 18.65
N ASN A 48 10.41 13.89 18.48
CA ASN A 48 9.53 14.40 19.52
C ASN A 48 9.34 13.37 20.64
N ALA A 49 9.17 12.09 20.28
CA ALA A 49 9.07 11.01 21.24
C ALA A 49 10.44 10.66 21.86
N GLN A 50 10.53 10.74 23.19
CA GLN A 50 11.73 10.40 23.95
C GLN A 50 11.49 9.14 24.79
N PRO A 51 12.45 8.20 24.87
CA PRO A 51 12.22 6.91 25.49
C PRO A 51 12.09 6.99 27.01
N GLU A 52 12.85 7.90 27.64
CA GLU A 52 12.80 8.17 29.08
C GLU A 52 13.46 9.53 29.40
N PRO A 53 13.18 10.13 30.58
CA PRO A 53 13.88 11.32 31.04
C PRO A 53 15.40 11.11 31.08
N GLY A 54 16.18 12.16 30.82
CA GLY A 54 17.64 12.06 30.77
C GLY A 54 18.22 11.58 29.43
N LYS A 55 17.37 11.19 28.46
CA LYS A 55 17.80 10.66 27.16
C LYS A 55 17.18 11.42 26.00
N THR A 56 17.92 11.47 24.89
CA THR A 56 17.46 12.08 23.65
C THR A 56 17.67 11.15 22.46
N THR A 57 16.61 10.92 21.68
CA THR A 57 16.60 10.13 20.45
C THR A 57 16.67 11.03 19.23
N PHE A 58 17.52 10.63 18.29
CA PHE A 58 17.71 11.25 17.00
C PHE A 58 17.47 10.25 15.88
N ILE A 59 17.13 10.76 14.70
CA ILE A 59 17.22 10.06 13.43
C ILE A 59 18.18 10.81 12.49
N THR A 60 18.94 10.06 11.73
CA THR A 60 19.77 10.56 10.62
C THR A 60 19.67 9.60 9.44
N VAL A 61 20.21 9.95 8.29
CA VAL A 61 20.38 9.04 7.15
C VAL A 61 21.86 8.89 6.84
N VAL A 62 22.31 7.65 6.64
CA VAL A 62 23.72 7.33 6.41
C VAL A 62 23.89 6.44 5.19
N THR A 63 25.03 6.63 4.53
CA THR A 63 25.39 5.88 3.32
C THR A 63 26.72 5.19 3.59
N PHE A 64 26.73 3.85 3.64
CA PHE A 64 27.86 3.09 4.19
C PHE A 64 27.95 1.64 3.69
N GLU A 65 29.12 1.02 3.89
CA GLU A 65 29.39 -0.40 3.63
C GLU A 65 29.90 -1.08 4.91
N GLY A 66 29.23 -2.14 5.37
CA GLY A 66 29.67 -2.97 6.50
C GLY A 66 29.60 -2.30 7.87
N SER A 67 30.33 -1.21 8.10
CA SER A 67 30.28 -0.45 9.36
C SER A 67 30.65 1.02 9.18
N MET A 68 30.05 1.89 10.00
CA MET A 68 30.35 3.32 10.07
C MET A 68 30.34 3.78 11.53
N GLU A 69 31.17 4.78 11.83
CA GLU A 69 31.09 5.51 13.10
C GLU A 69 30.93 7.01 12.83
N PHE A 70 30.13 7.67 13.67
CA PHE A 70 30.02 9.12 13.69
C PHE A 70 29.85 9.64 15.12
N SER A 71 30.36 10.83 15.39
CA SER A 71 30.20 11.49 16.69
C SER A 71 29.22 12.65 16.57
N LEU A 72 28.21 12.69 17.44
CA LEU A 72 27.35 13.87 17.57
C LEU A 72 28.24 15.07 17.91
N ALA A 73 27.98 16.25 17.35
CA ALA A 73 28.87 17.39 17.46
C ALA A 73 28.22 18.57 18.19
N ALA A 74 27.40 19.34 17.48
CA ALA A 74 26.83 20.59 18.00
C ALA A 74 25.40 20.81 17.48
N PRO A 75 24.57 21.60 18.20
CA PRO A 75 23.29 22.04 17.67
C PRO A 75 23.44 22.78 16.36
N LEU A 76 22.48 22.61 15.46
CA LEU A 76 22.42 23.30 14.18
C LEU A 76 21.25 24.27 14.17
N THR A 77 21.50 25.50 13.73
CA THR A 77 20.49 26.54 13.54
C THR A 77 20.46 26.99 12.08
N GLY A 78 19.28 27.33 11.59
CA GLY A 78 19.08 27.78 10.21
C GLY A 78 18.44 26.71 9.32
N HIS A 79 18.37 27.02 8.02
CA HIS A 79 17.83 26.13 7.02
C HIS A 79 18.83 25.02 6.68
N VAL A 80 18.31 23.81 6.47
CA VAL A 80 19.08 22.61 6.16
C VAL A 80 18.38 21.92 5.01
N GLU A 81 19.17 21.41 4.05
CA GLU A 81 18.64 20.56 2.98
C GLU A 81 18.06 19.27 3.57
N GLY A 82 16.95 18.82 3.00
CA GLY A 82 16.17 17.70 3.50
C GLY A 82 14.86 17.55 2.75
N ILE A 83 13.91 16.88 3.38
CA ILE A 83 12.54 16.77 2.87
C ILE A 83 11.92 18.17 2.75
N ASN A 84 11.36 18.48 1.58
CA ASN A 84 10.69 19.75 1.30
C ASN A 84 9.21 19.53 1.01
N GLU A 85 8.37 20.46 1.46
CA GLU A 85 6.96 20.52 1.04
C GLU A 85 6.86 21.27 -0.28
N CYS A 86 6.05 20.73 -1.19
CA CYS A 86 5.79 21.28 -2.51
C CYS A 86 4.35 21.79 -2.63
N GLU A 87 4.09 22.56 -3.68
CA GLU A 87 2.72 23.00 -4.00
C GLU A 87 1.86 21.77 -4.36
N PRO A 88 0.65 21.67 -3.78
CA PRO A 88 -0.25 20.54 -4.02
C PRO A 88 -0.79 20.54 -5.45
N VAL A 89 -1.08 19.34 -5.95
CA VAL A 89 -1.77 19.08 -7.23
C VAL A 89 -3.27 18.90 -6.98
N GLU A 90 -3.62 18.01 -6.05
CA GLU A 90 -5.00 17.69 -5.69
C GLU A 90 -5.59 18.71 -4.71
N SER A 91 -6.91 18.94 -4.80
CA SER A 91 -7.59 19.89 -3.93
C SER A 91 -7.73 19.43 -2.47
N ASP A 92 -7.67 18.12 -2.25
CA ASP A 92 -7.72 17.47 -0.94
C ASP A 92 -6.33 16.99 -0.47
N ALA A 93 -5.26 17.46 -1.12
CA ALA A 93 -3.90 17.19 -0.70
C ALA A 93 -3.65 17.72 0.72
N PHE A 94 -3.17 16.82 1.58
CA PHE A 94 -2.69 17.18 2.91
C PHE A 94 -1.25 17.68 2.83
N VAL A 95 -0.40 16.96 2.09
CA VAL A 95 0.99 17.35 1.87
C VAL A 95 1.52 16.73 0.58
N ARG A 96 2.32 17.50 -0.16
CA ARG A 96 3.18 17.00 -1.22
C ARG A 96 4.64 17.16 -0.80
N LEU A 97 5.44 16.11 -0.99
CA LEU A 97 6.82 16.04 -0.52
C LEU A 97 7.77 15.74 -1.66
N ASP A 98 8.84 16.53 -1.74
CA ASP A 98 10.12 16.11 -2.31
C ASP A 98 10.96 15.53 -1.16
N THR A 99 11.15 14.21 -1.16
CA THR A 99 11.95 13.54 -0.12
C THR A 99 13.45 13.53 -0.44
N GLY A 100 13.90 14.12 -1.54
CA GLY A 100 15.24 13.93 -2.11
C GLY A 100 15.40 12.61 -2.87
N TYR A 101 14.38 11.74 -2.89
CA TYR A 101 14.32 10.55 -3.73
C TYR A 101 12.97 10.38 -4.43
N PHE A 102 11.88 10.69 -3.72
CA PHE A 102 10.51 10.65 -4.23
C PHE A 102 9.90 12.05 -4.34
N ASP A 103 9.05 12.25 -5.34
CA ASP A 103 7.98 13.26 -5.34
C ASP A 103 6.68 12.50 -5.08
N LEU A 104 6.00 12.83 -3.98
CA LEU A 104 4.77 12.14 -3.59
C LEU A 104 3.75 13.08 -2.97
N GLU A 105 2.47 12.81 -3.19
CA GLU A 105 1.37 13.60 -2.64
C GLU A 105 0.42 12.71 -1.85
N MET A 106 0.19 13.06 -0.58
CA MET A 106 -0.73 12.40 0.32
C MET A 106 -2.03 13.20 0.45
N CYS A 107 -3.15 12.53 0.21
CA CYS A 107 -4.48 13.15 0.18
C CYS A 107 -5.42 12.55 1.23
N SER A 108 -6.35 13.39 1.70
CA SER A 108 -7.34 13.03 2.72
C SER A 108 -8.59 12.34 2.18
N GLY A 109 -8.78 12.32 0.85
CA GLY A 109 -9.96 11.75 0.21
C GLY A 109 -11.21 12.61 0.38
N THR A 110 -12.14 12.50 -0.56
CA THR A 110 -13.38 13.30 -0.58
C THR A 110 -14.64 12.50 -0.24
N ALA A 111 -14.53 11.17 -0.08
CA ALA A 111 -15.64 10.27 0.25
C ALA A 111 -16.82 10.28 -0.75
N GLU A 112 -16.55 10.52 -2.02
CA GLU A 112 -17.57 10.63 -3.08
C GLU A 112 -17.89 9.28 -3.77
N GLY A 113 -17.24 8.19 -3.37
CA GLY A 113 -17.44 6.86 -3.95
C GLY A 113 -16.88 6.73 -5.37
N THR A 114 -15.82 7.46 -5.71
CA THR A 114 -15.18 7.43 -7.02
C THR A 114 -13.67 7.21 -6.88
N GLY A 115 -12.99 6.81 -7.96
CA GLY A 115 -11.53 6.68 -7.93
C GLY A 115 -10.81 7.97 -7.48
N SER A 116 -11.27 9.12 -7.94
CA SER A 116 -10.73 10.43 -7.54
C SER A 116 -10.97 10.80 -6.07
N SER A 117 -11.82 10.06 -5.34
CA SER A 117 -12.13 10.35 -3.94
C SER A 117 -11.30 9.55 -2.94
N LYS A 118 -10.34 8.73 -3.43
CA LYS A 118 -9.46 7.89 -2.61
C LYS A 118 -8.52 8.73 -1.75
N TRP A 119 -8.36 8.35 -0.49
CA TRP A 119 -7.24 8.80 0.33
C TRP A 119 -6.00 7.91 0.13
N GLY A 120 -4.84 8.38 0.57
CA GLY A 120 -3.55 7.69 0.39
C GLY A 120 -2.55 8.53 -0.40
N LEU A 121 -1.54 7.90 -1.02
CA LEU A 121 -0.69 8.63 -1.97
C LEU A 121 -1.36 8.62 -3.34
N ARG A 122 -1.73 9.79 -3.85
CA ARG A 122 -2.41 9.95 -5.16
C ARG A 122 -1.49 10.40 -6.29
N HIS A 123 -0.28 10.85 -5.96
CA HIS A 123 0.82 11.05 -6.90
C HIS A 123 2.08 10.43 -6.30
N PHE A 124 2.86 9.72 -7.11
CA PHE A 124 4.07 9.05 -6.66
C PHE A 124 5.06 8.83 -7.79
N ALA A 125 6.24 9.44 -7.69
CA ALA A 125 7.33 9.34 -8.65
C ALA A 125 8.68 9.22 -7.93
N THR A 126 9.68 8.61 -8.58
CA THR A 126 11.07 8.93 -8.22
C THR A 126 11.48 10.22 -8.90
N LEU A 127 12.26 11.06 -8.22
CA LEU A 127 12.80 12.29 -8.80
C LEU A 127 13.72 12.00 -10.00
N LYS A 128 14.43 10.87 -9.96
CA LYS A 128 15.36 10.46 -11.02
C LYS A 128 14.62 10.11 -12.32
N GLU A 129 13.51 9.40 -12.21
CA GLU A 129 12.72 9.01 -13.37
C GLU A 129 11.79 10.13 -13.84
N GLY A 130 11.23 10.90 -12.90
CA GLY A 130 10.30 11.98 -13.20
C GLY A 130 8.98 11.51 -13.81
N ILE A 131 8.63 10.24 -13.61
CA ILE A 131 7.38 9.64 -14.07
C ILE A 131 6.51 9.38 -12.85
N ASP A 132 5.35 10.04 -12.83
CA ASP A 132 4.30 9.77 -11.87
C ASP A 132 3.61 8.45 -12.23
N LEU A 133 3.55 7.54 -11.27
CA LEU A 133 2.89 6.24 -11.40
C LEU A 133 1.37 6.33 -11.19
N LEU A 134 0.87 7.49 -10.80
CA LEU A 134 -0.54 7.80 -10.52
C LEU A 134 -0.98 9.14 -11.15
N PRO A 135 -0.71 9.39 -12.45
CA PRO A 135 -0.84 10.71 -13.05
C PRO A 135 -2.26 11.27 -13.08
N SER A 136 -3.30 10.43 -12.97
CA SER A 136 -4.69 10.92 -12.98
C SER A 136 -5.24 11.25 -11.59
N GLY A 137 -4.55 10.83 -10.53
CA GLY A 137 -5.05 10.90 -9.17
C GLY A 137 -6.27 10.00 -8.89
N ASN A 138 -6.73 9.13 -9.80
CA ASN A 138 -7.91 8.29 -9.58
C ASN A 138 -7.63 6.98 -8.82
N ASN A 139 -6.36 6.72 -8.54
CA ASN A 139 -5.89 5.56 -7.82
C ASN A 139 -5.00 6.02 -6.67
N ALA A 140 -4.77 5.14 -5.72
CA ALA A 140 -3.94 5.47 -4.57
C ALA A 140 -3.06 4.31 -4.11
N ILE A 141 -1.92 4.66 -3.53
CA ILE A 141 -1.08 3.76 -2.75
C ILE A 141 -1.52 3.83 -1.28
N GLY A 142 -1.70 2.66 -0.67
CA GLY A 142 -1.94 2.49 0.75
C GLY A 142 -3.38 2.32 1.19
N GLY A 143 -4.33 2.14 0.27
CA GLY A 143 -5.70 1.77 0.61
C GLY A 143 -5.78 0.43 1.34
N PHE A 144 -6.80 0.23 2.19
CA PHE A 144 -7.12 -1.09 2.73
C PHE A 144 -8.62 -1.41 2.56
N TYR A 145 -8.92 -2.69 2.45
CA TYR A 145 -10.16 -3.18 1.85
C TYR A 145 -10.82 -4.24 2.72
N GLY A 146 -10.30 -5.47 2.74
CA GLY A 146 -10.82 -6.60 3.50
C GLY A 146 -10.73 -6.42 5.03
N PRO A 147 -11.64 -7.04 5.81
CA PRO A 147 -12.87 -7.73 5.37
C PRO A 147 -14.04 -6.77 5.07
N PHE A 148 -13.78 -5.47 4.94
CA PHE A 148 -14.81 -4.44 4.79
C PHE A 148 -15.31 -4.30 3.35
N PHE A 149 -14.41 -4.43 2.39
CA PHE A 149 -14.71 -4.53 0.96
C PHE A 149 -14.88 -5.99 0.55
N THR A 150 -15.99 -6.60 0.94
CA THR A 150 -16.26 -8.01 0.65
C THR A 150 -17.69 -8.19 0.16
N PRO A 151 -17.99 -9.29 -0.55
CA PRO A 151 -19.35 -9.52 -1.03
C PRO A 151 -20.34 -9.72 0.12
N GLU A 152 -19.90 -10.29 1.24
CA GLU A 152 -20.68 -10.47 2.46
C GLU A 152 -21.02 -9.13 3.11
N ASN A 153 -20.09 -8.19 3.06
CA ASN A 153 -20.24 -6.87 3.69
C ASN A 153 -20.80 -5.80 2.75
N GLY A 154 -21.11 -6.14 1.49
CA GLY A 154 -21.74 -5.24 0.54
C GLY A 154 -20.76 -4.31 -0.19
N LEU A 155 -19.54 -4.79 -0.49
CA LEU A 155 -18.56 -4.17 -1.39
C LEU A 155 -18.35 -2.66 -1.14
N ILE A 156 -18.23 -2.27 0.12
CA ILE A 156 -17.86 -0.91 0.51
C ILE A 156 -16.35 -0.77 0.44
N ASN A 157 -15.86 0.14 -0.39
CA ASN A 157 -14.45 0.45 -0.55
C ASN A 157 -14.04 1.58 0.43
N PRO A 158 -13.32 1.31 1.55
CA PRO A 158 -13.02 2.35 2.53
C PRO A 158 -12.21 3.55 1.98
N PRO A 159 -11.20 3.36 1.10
CA PRO A 159 -10.57 4.43 0.33
C PRO A 159 -11.54 5.42 -0.31
N GLU A 160 -12.58 4.95 -0.99
CA GLU A 160 -13.48 5.80 -1.77
C GLU A 160 -14.62 6.44 -0.97
N HIS A 161 -15.00 5.83 0.17
CA HIS A 161 -16.21 6.17 0.91
C HIS A 161 -15.95 6.79 2.30
N THR A 162 -14.72 7.22 2.58
CA THR A 162 -14.36 7.87 3.85
C THR A 162 -13.38 9.00 3.59
N THR A 163 -13.54 10.10 4.32
CA THR A 163 -12.51 11.13 4.42
C THR A 163 -11.71 10.84 5.67
N VAL A 164 -10.39 10.85 5.55
CA VAL A 164 -9.47 10.66 6.67
C VAL A 164 -8.98 11.98 7.20
N GLU A 165 -8.68 12.02 8.48
CA GLU A 165 -7.91 13.09 9.09
C GLU A 165 -6.44 12.67 9.13
N ILE A 166 -5.52 13.61 8.86
CA ILE A 166 -4.09 13.34 8.85
C ILE A 166 -3.40 14.26 9.87
N GLU A 167 -2.76 13.64 10.86
CA GLU A 167 -1.98 14.30 11.90
C GLU A 167 -0.48 14.26 11.54
N THR A 168 0.23 15.35 11.80
CA THR A 168 1.70 15.37 11.74
C THR A 168 2.30 14.95 13.08
N ILE A 169 2.94 13.79 13.14
CA ILE A 169 3.61 13.25 14.33
C ILE A 169 5.06 13.73 14.42
N GLU A 170 5.78 13.68 13.30
CA GLU A 170 7.14 14.21 13.15
C GLU A 170 7.24 15.00 11.85
N ARG A 171 7.93 16.13 11.90
CA ARG A 171 8.25 16.95 10.72
C ARG A 171 9.61 17.60 10.89
N GLY A 172 10.51 17.31 9.97
CA GLY A 172 11.85 17.87 9.93
C GLY A 172 12.61 17.42 8.69
N PRO A 173 13.84 17.90 8.49
CA PRO A 173 14.57 17.69 7.24
C PRO A 173 14.91 16.21 6.96
N ILE A 174 14.90 15.34 7.98
CA ILE A 174 15.28 13.92 7.84
C ILE A 174 14.06 12.99 7.82
N LEU A 175 13.08 13.24 8.69
CA LEU A 175 11.91 12.37 8.86
C LEU A 175 10.64 13.18 8.87
N HIS A 176 9.71 12.75 8.02
CA HIS A 176 8.30 13.08 8.11
C HIS A 176 7.54 11.82 8.56
N HIS A 177 6.75 11.94 9.62
CA HIS A 177 5.87 10.88 10.12
C HIS A 177 4.46 11.44 10.24
N TYR A 178 3.53 10.88 9.49
CA TYR A 178 2.11 11.21 9.53
C TYR A 178 1.29 10.06 10.06
N ARG A 179 0.22 10.38 10.76
CA ARG A 179 -0.82 9.43 11.15
C ARG A 179 -2.11 9.81 10.47
N MET A 180 -2.58 8.92 9.61
CA MET A 180 -3.87 9.02 8.96
C MET A 180 -4.87 8.21 9.78
N HIS A 181 -6.04 8.76 10.12
CA HIS A 181 -7.07 8.02 10.85
C HIS A 181 -8.47 8.32 10.34
N GLY A 182 -9.35 7.35 10.49
CA GLY A 182 -10.72 7.42 10.01
C GLY A 182 -11.60 6.36 10.65
N THR A 183 -12.86 6.33 10.21
CA THR A 183 -13.82 5.27 10.55
C THR A 183 -14.12 4.50 9.29
N VAL A 184 -14.06 3.17 9.35
CA VAL A 184 -14.46 2.32 8.24
C VAL A 184 -15.96 2.53 7.98
N PRO A 185 -16.39 2.76 6.73
CA PRO A 185 -17.80 2.93 6.44
C PRO A 185 -18.58 1.63 6.70
N ASP A 186 -19.76 1.79 7.33
CA ASP A 186 -20.58 0.67 7.76
C ASP A 186 -21.17 -0.11 6.59
N GLY A 187 -20.87 -1.41 6.54
CA GLY A 187 -21.43 -2.35 5.60
C GLY A 187 -22.60 -3.16 6.14
N LEU A 188 -22.78 -4.31 5.52
CA LEU A 188 -23.88 -5.22 5.81
C LEU A 188 -23.64 -6.11 7.04
N LEU A 189 -22.40 -6.31 7.49
CA LEU A 189 -22.07 -7.16 8.64
C LEU A 189 -22.03 -6.33 9.92
N GLU A 190 -22.86 -6.65 10.90
CA GLU A 190 -22.98 -5.88 12.15
C GLU A 190 -21.68 -5.88 12.95
N GLU A 191 -20.94 -6.99 12.96
CA GLU A 191 -19.67 -7.12 13.67
C GLU A 191 -18.54 -6.25 13.11
N LEU A 192 -18.69 -5.75 11.87
CA LEU A 192 -17.71 -4.89 11.18
C LEU A 192 -18.06 -3.41 11.25
N LYS A 193 -19.19 -3.03 11.87
CA LYS A 193 -19.61 -1.62 11.96
C LYS A 193 -18.83 -0.83 13.01
N GLY A 194 -18.72 0.47 12.77
CA GLY A 194 -18.17 1.46 13.69
C GLY A 194 -16.70 1.25 14.02
N LYS A 195 -15.92 0.61 13.13
CA LYS A 195 -14.49 0.35 13.34
C LYS A 195 -13.67 1.58 13.00
N ALA A 196 -12.85 2.03 13.94
CA ALA A 196 -11.82 3.02 13.66
C ALA A 196 -10.57 2.35 13.06
N PHE A 197 -9.80 3.14 12.32
CA PHE A 197 -8.48 2.75 11.84
C PHE A 197 -7.48 3.90 11.94
N ALA A 198 -6.20 3.54 11.99
CA ALA A 198 -5.09 4.45 11.88
C ALA A 198 -3.97 3.84 11.01
N ILE A 199 -3.28 4.67 10.24
CA ILE A 199 -2.17 4.30 9.38
C ILE A 199 -1.02 5.25 9.68
N ASP A 200 0.09 4.71 10.17
CA ASP A 200 1.32 5.47 10.34
C ASP A 200 2.12 5.40 9.04
N TRP A 201 2.50 6.56 8.49
CA TRP A 201 3.33 6.71 7.30
C TRP A 201 4.64 7.38 7.65
N LYS A 202 5.78 6.84 7.19
CA LYS A 202 7.10 7.40 7.46
C LYS A 202 7.92 7.53 6.17
N PHE A 203 8.39 8.74 5.93
CA PHE A 203 9.26 9.10 4.81
C PHE A 203 10.57 9.67 5.34
N THR A 204 11.69 9.21 4.80
CA THR A 204 13.02 9.67 5.19
C THR A 204 13.80 10.22 4.02
N HIS A 205 14.66 11.21 4.30
CA HIS A 205 15.37 11.96 3.27
C HIS A 205 16.29 11.09 2.43
N GLY A 206 16.13 11.13 1.11
CA GLY A 206 16.94 10.43 0.12
C GLY A 206 16.79 8.91 0.12
N THR A 207 15.91 8.34 0.93
CA THR A 207 15.76 6.90 1.11
C THR A 207 14.88 6.31 0.01
N PRO A 208 15.26 5.17 -0.62
CA PRO A 208 14.52 4.57 -1.74
C PRO A 208 13.29 3.76 -1.32
N TYR A 209 12.82 3.93 -0.08
CA TYR A 209 11.65 3.25 0.46
C TYR A 209 10.94 4.11 1.49
N PHE A 210 9.67 3.78 1.73
CA PHE A 210 8.87 4.33 2.82
C PHE A 210 8.29 3.20 3.68
N THR A 211 7.84 3.54 4.88
CA THR A 211 7.26 2.57 5.82
C THR A 211 5.82 2.92 6.15
N ARG A 212 4.97 1.91 6.26
CA ARG A 212 3.60 2.04 6.75
C ARG A 212 3.17 0.91 7.68
N SER A 213 2.21 1.18 8.56
CA SER A 213 1.58 0.17 9.41
C SER A 213 0.14 0.53 9.71
N TYR A 214 -0.74 -0.47 9.64
CA TYR A 214 -2.18 -0.30 9.76
C TYR A 214 -2.64 -0.80 11.13
N GLN A 215 -3.43 0.00 11.83
CA GLN A 215 -4.15 -0.37 13.05
C GLN A 215 -5.63 -0.25 12.76
N VAL A 216 -6.40 -1.24 13.19
CA VAL A 216 -7.86 -1.28 13.04
C VAL A 216 -8.41 -1.81 14.35
N ASP A 217 -9.55 -1.27 14.79
CA ASP A 217 -10.26 -1.79 15.96
C ASP A 217 -10.49 -3.31 15.85
N ASP A 218 -10.44 -4.01 16.98
CA ASP A 218 -10.60 -5.46 17.04
C ASP A 218 -11.90 -5.92 16.34
N PHE A 219 -11.78 -6.92 15.46
CA PHE A 219 -12.90 -7.52 14.75
C PHE A 219 -12.71 -9.01 14.51
N GLN A 220 -13.84 -9.71 14.43
CA GLN A 220 -13.90 -11.10 14.01
C GLN A 220 -15.16 -11.32 13.16
N THR A 221 -15.01 -11.97 12.01
CA THR A 221 -16.12 -12.28 11.09
C THR A 221 -15.84 -13.58 10.32
N VAL A 222 -16.73 -13.93 9.38
CA VAL A 222 -16.60 -15.07 8.47
C VAL A 222 -16.76 -14.58 7.03
N ILE A 223 -15.72 -14.75 6.22
CA ILE A 223 -15.71 -14.45 4.78
C ILE A 223 -15.48 -15.76 4.03
N ASN A 224 -16.32 -16.05 3.04
CA ASN A 224 -16.27 -17.27 2.23
C ASN A 224 -16.18 -18.58 3.07
N GLY A 225 -16.88 -18.61 4.20
CA GLY A 225 -16.86 -19.74 5.14
C GLY A 225 -15.59 -19.88 5.98
N ARG A 226 -14.65 -18.94 5.90
CA ARG A 226 -13.40 -18.92 6.66
C ARG A 226 -13.44 -17.85 7.75
N SER A 227 -12.91 -18.17 8.92
CA SER A 227 -12.84 -17.21 10.03
C SER A 227 -11.75 -16.18 9.78
N ILE A 228 -12.10 -14.90 9.94
CA ILE A 228 -11.21 -13.76 9.88
C ILE A 228 -11.13 -13.14 11.26
N THR A 229 -9.93 -12.84 11.75
CA THR A 229 -9.72 -12.09 13.00
C THR A 229 -8.54 -11.17 12.78
N ASN A 230 -8.78 -9.86 12.82
CA ASN A 230 -7.78 -8.80 12.64
C ASN A 230 -6.85 -9.03 11.43
N LYS A 231 -7.42 -9.45 10.30
CA LYS A 231 -6.72 -9.55 9.02
C LYS A 231 -7.39 -8.67 8.01
N ILE A 232 -6.58 -7.87 7.32
CA ILE A 232 -7.01 -6.91 6.32
C ILE A 232 -6.43 -7.23 4.96
N THR A 233 -6.98 -6.56 3.94
CA THR A 233 -6.36 -6.47 2.62
C THR A 233 -5.80 -5.07 2.45
N VAL A 234 -4.57 -4.94 1.96
CA VAL A 234 -3.95 -3.65 1.61
C VAL A 234 -3.64 -3.67 0.12
N GLY A 235 -3.89 -2.56 -0.58
CA GLY A 235 -3.61 -2.42 -2.00
C GLY A 235 -2.95 -1.09 -2.35
N ASP A 236 -1.98 -1.19 -3.25
CA ASP A 236 -1.30 -0.13 -3.95
C ASP A 236 -1.71 -0.21 -5.43
N GLU A 237 -2.32 0.85 -5.92
CA GLU A 237 -2.75 0.92 -7.31
C GLU A 237 -1.77 1.76 -8.15
N PHE A 238 -1.69 1.46 -9.44
CA PHE A 238 -0.82 2.15 -10.40
C PHE A 238 -1.50 2.31 -11.76
N GLU A 239 -1.04 3.30 -12.53
CA GLU A 239 -1.59 3.69 -13.81
C GLU A 239 -0.49 3.87 -14.87
N ALA A 240 -0.54 3.08 -15.95
CA ALA A 240 0.35 3.25 -17.11
C ALA A 240 -0.37 3.84 -18.34
N GLY A 241 -1.70 3.91 -18.30
CA GLY A 241 -2.52 4.28 -19.46
C GLY A 241 -2.84 3.11 -20.38
N GLN A 242 -3.82 3.32 -21.26
CA GLN A 242 -4.40 2.26 -22.07
C GLN A 242 -3.35 1.58 -22.96
N GLY A 243 -3.26 0.25 -22.88
CA GLY A 243 -2.36 -0.59 -23.68
C GLY A 243 -1.02 -0.89 -23.01
N ASP A 244 -0.76 -0.33 -21.83
CA ASP A 244 0.52 -0.46 -21.12
C ASP A 244 0.31 -0.87 -19.64
N VAL A 245 1.39 -1.24 -18.96
CA VAL A 245 1.41 -1.56 -17.52
C VAL A 245 2.67 -1.02 -16.85
N VAL A 246 2.56 -0.58 -15.59
CA VAL A 246 3.72 -0.02 -14.85
C VAL A 246 4.75 -1.13 -14.55
N PHE A 247 4.24 -2.32 -14.26
CA PHE A 247 5.00 -3.54 -14.03
C PHE A 247 4.35 -4.65 -14.87
N ASP A 248 5.13 -5.58 -15.40
CA ASP A 248 4.66 -6.69 -16.23
C ASP A 248 4.99 -8.07 -15.64
N ARG A 249 5.76 -8.12 -14.55
CA ARG A 249 6.19 -9.36 -13.89
C ARG A 249 6.02 -9.29 -12.38
N PHE A 250 5.80 -10.46 -11.79
CA PHE A 250 5.77 -10.63 -10.33
C PHE A 250 6.68 -11.75 -9.85
N GLU A 251 7.35 -11.52 -8.72
CA GLU A 251 8.15 -12.51 -8.01
C GLU A 251 7.89 -12.48 -6.50
N ALA A 252 7.93 -13.67 -5.89
CA ALA A 252 8.06 -13.84 -4.45
C ALA A 252 9.44 -14.44 -4.12
N TYR A 253 9.99 -14.04 -2.97
CA TYR A 253 11.29 -14.53 -2.53
C TYR A 253 11.23 -16.04 -2.27
N GLY A 254 12.13 -16.81 -2.88
CA GLY A 254 12.12 -18.27 -2.79
C GLY A 254 11.15 -18.97 -3.76
N GLY A 255 10.62 -18.24 -4.75
CA GLY A 255 9.75 -18.76 -5.81
C GLY A 255 8.28 -18.39 -5.59
N THR A 256 7.56 -18.25 -6.70
CA THR A 256 6.14 -17.90 -6.70
C THR A 256 5.29 -19.17 -6.79
N ARG A 257 4.48 -19.40 -5.75
CA ARG A 257 3.40 -20.40 -5.78
C ARG A 257 2.08 -19.69 -5.99
N TYR A 258 1.34 -19.98 -7.07
CA TYR A 258 0.13 -19.24 -7.39
C TYR A 258 -0.95 -20.07 -8.08
N ARG A 259 -2.18 -19.54 -8.11
CA ARG A 259 -3.27 -19.97 -9.00
C ARG A 259 -3.61 -18.81 -9.94
N SER A 260 -3.86 -19.12 -11.21
CA SER A 260 -4.30 -18.15 -12.22
C SER A 260 -5.81 -17.98 -12.23
N GLY A 261 -6.24 -16.80 -12.65
CA GLY A 261 -7.62 -16.41 -12.88
C GLY A 261 -8.37 -16.10 -11.59
N ASP A 262 -9.35 -15.21 -11.69
CA ASP A 262 -10.25 -14.83 -10.61
C ASP A 262 -11.69 -15.27 -10.96
N PRO A 263 -12.17 -16.42 -10.45
CA PRO A 263 -13.54 -16.86 -10.67
C PRO A 263 -14.57 -15.86 -10.15
N TYR A 264 -14.24 -15.11 -9.09
CA TYR A 264 -15.16 -14.15 -8.51
C TYR A 264 -15.42 -12.99 -9.45
N ALA A 265 -14.39 -12.47 -10.13
CA ALA A 265 -14.55 -11.46 -11.16
C ALA A 265 -15.51 -11.91 -12.28
N GLY A 266 -15.37 -13.13 -12.77
CA GLY A 266 -16.25 -13.67 -13.82
C GLY A 266 -17.71 -13.75 -13.39
N GLU A 267 -17.97 -14.33 -12.21
CA GLU A 267 -19.31 -14.48 -11.66
C GLU A 267 -19.95 -13.14 -11.29
N LEU A 268 -19.17 -12.17 -10.80
CA LEU A 268 -19.64 -10.82 -10.53
C LEU A 268 -20.07 -10.11 -11.81
N ALA A 269 -19.26 -10.20 -12.88
CA ALA A 269 -19.59 -9.62 -14.18
C ALA A 269 -20.91 -10.18 -14.73
N GLN A 270 -21.11 -11.50 -14.67
CA GLN A 270 -22.38 -12.12 -15.05
C GLN A 270 -23.54 -11.61 -14.18
N MET A 271 -23.33 -11.47 -12.86
CA MET A 271 -24.37 -10.97 -11.96
C MET A 271 -24.74 -9.51 -12.26
N VAL A 272 -23.79 -8.67 -12.70
CA VAL A 272 -24.09 -7.31 -13.18
C VAL A 272 -25.08 -7.37 -14.34
N ASP A 273 -24.81 -8.18 -15.37
CA ASP A 273 -25.69 -8.32 -16.53
C ASP A 273 -27.10 -8.80 -16.13
N GLU A 274 -27.18 -9.82 -15.27
CA GLU A 274 -28.46 -10.31 -14.74
C GLU A 274 -29.22 -9.24 -13.96
N THR A 275 -28.50 -8.38 -13.22
CA THR A 275 -29.08 -7.32 -12.40
C THR A 275 -29.61 -6.17 -13.27
N ILE A 276 -28.85 -5.74 -14.26
CA ILE A 276 -29.27 -4.72 -15.22
C ILE A 276 -30.49 -5.16 -16.04
N ALA A 277 -30.58 -6.45 -16.35
CA ALA A 277 -31.71 -7.02 -17.07
C ALA A 277 -32.97 -7.16 -16.20
N ASN A 278 -32.83 -7.65 -14.97
CA ASN A 278 -33.94 -8.21 -14.20
C ASN A 278 -34.29 -7.47 -12.90
N SER A 279 -33.43 -6.59 -12.38
CA SER A 279 -33.75 -5.86 -11.14
C SER A 279 -34.94 -4.92 -11.34
N THR A 280 -35.80 -4.86 -10.33
CA THR A 280 -36.94 -3.94 -10.27
C THR A 280 -36.58 -2.63 -9.56
N SER A 281 -35.32 -2.43 -9.17
CA SER A 281 -34.88 -1.20 -8.53
C SER A 281 -35.21 0.02 -9.39
N SER A 282 -35.76 1.05 -8.76
CA SER A 282 -36.13 2.31 -9.40
C SER A 282 -35.35 3.49 -8.83
N THR A 283 -34.28 3.23 -8.05
CA THR A 283 -33.44 4.28 -7.49
C THR A 283 -32.73 5.07 -8.60
N ALA A 284 -32.49 6.35 -8.36
CA ALA A 284 -31.79 7.20 -9.33
C ALA A 284 -30.38 6.66 -9.63
N LYS A 285 -29.69 6.16 -8.60
CA LYS A 285 -28.34 5.58 -8.71
C LYS A 285 -28.35 4.30 -9.56
N PHE A 286 -29.34 3.43 -9.39
CA PHE A 286 -29.46 2.25 -10.28
C PHE A 286 -29.67 2.63 -11.74
N GLN A 287 -30.52 3.64 -12.02
CA GLN A 287 -30.71 4.12 -13.39
C GLN A 287 -29.46 4.78 -13.98
N GLU A 288 -28.62 5.38 -13.13
CA GLU A 288 -27.30 5.85 -13.53
C GLU A 288 -26.38 4.69 -13.91
N PHE A 289 -26.18 3.71 -13.02
CA PHE A 289 -25.36 2.53 -13.31
C PHE A 289 -25.86 1.80 -14.55
N ARG A 290 -27.19 1.62 -14.69
CA ARG A 290 -27.79 0.99 -15.86
C ARG A 290 -27.40 1.68 -17.15
N ARG A 291 -27.40 3.01 -17.21
CA ARG A 291 -26.98 3.75 -18.41
C ARG A 291 -25.48 3.61 -18.71
N GLN A 292 -24.64 3.57 -17.68
CA GLN A 292 -23.19 3.44 -17.82
C GLN A 292 -22.76 2.02 -18.18
N LEU A 293 -23.49 1.01 -17.72
CA LEU A 293 -23.20 -0.41 -17.91
C LEU A 293 -23.90 -1.00 -19.15
N THR A 294 -24.89 -0.32 -19.74
CA THR A 294 -25.46 -0.72 -21.03
C THR A 294 -24.48 -0.44 -22.18
N GLY A 295 -23.68 -1.43 -22.58
CA GLY A 295 -22.65 -1.31 -23.62
C GLY A 295 -21.75 -2.55 -23.75
N ASN A 296 -20.55 -2.43 -24.34
CA ASN A 296 -19.52 -3.47 -24.27
C ASN A 296 -18.94 -3.47 -22.85
N ILE A 297 -19.31 -4.46 -22.05
CA ILE A 297 -18.89 -4.61 -20.65
C ILE A 297 -17.35 -4.56 -20.53
N GLU A 298 -16.62 -5.10 -21.49
CA GLU A 298 -15.14 -5.10 -21.54
C GLU A 298 -14.51 -3.68 -21.64
N THR A 299 -15.30 -2.66 -21.98
CA THR A 299 -14.86 -1.26 -22.07
C THR A 299 -15.31 -0.39 -20.89
N ALA A 300 -16.19 -0.90 -20.03
CA ALA A 300 -16.62 -0.19 -18.82
C ALA A 300 -15.54 -0.28 -17.73
N HIS A 301 -15.37 0.80 -16.95
CA HIS A 301 -14.46 0.79 -15.81
C HIS A 301 -14.88 -0.30 -14.82
N TRP A 302 -13.94 -1.15 -14.40
CA TRP A 302 -14.22 -2.28 -13.52
C TRP A 302 -14.90 -1.84 -12.21
N ASP A 303 -14.60 -0.63 -11.73
CA ASP A 303 -15.22 -0.12 -10.51
C ASP A 303 -16.74 -0.06 -10.56
N LEU A 304 -17.33 0.16 -11.75
CA LEU A 304 -18.78 0.21 -11.89
C LEU A 304 -19.45 -1.14 -11.55
N TYR A 305 -18.72 -2.25 -11.65
CA TYR A 305 -19.26 -3.59 -11.47
C TYR A 305 -19.55 -3.88 -10.00
N TRP A 306 -18.57 -3.65 -9.14
CA TRP A 306 -18.75 -3.86 -7.71
C TRP A 306 -19.58 -2.73 -7.08
N ARG A 307 -19.45 -1.48 -7.57
CA ARG A 307 -20.21 -0.33 -7.05
C ARG A 307 -21.72 -0.47 -7.22
N LEU A 308 -22.19 -1.21 -8.24
CA LEU A 308 -23.60 -1.55 -8.39
C LEU A 308 -24.17 -2.27 -7.15
N PHE A 309 -23.33 -3.08 -6.49
CA PHE A 309 -23.69 -3.84 -5.29
C PHE A 309 -23.16 -3.20 -3.99
N CYS A 310 -22.60 -1.99 -4.06
CA CYS A 310 -22.13 -1.27 -2.90
C CYS A 310 -23.33 -0.83 -2.03
N SER A 311 -23.38 -1.28 -0.78
CA SER A 311 -24.50 -0.94 0.12
C SER A 311 -24.53 0.54 0.50
N TRP A 312 -23.39 1.24 0.43
CA TRP A 312 -23.31 2.69 0.67
C TRP A 312 -23.92 3.49 -0.49
N GLU A 313 -23.74 3.04 -1.74
CA GLU A 313 -24.19 3.74 -2.95
C GLU A 313 -25.72 3.70 -3.12
N GLY A 314 -26.40 2.72 -2.50
CA GLY A 314 -27.86 2.64 -2.49
C GLY A 314 -28.50 2.42 -3.87
N ALA A 315 -27.76 1.82 -4.81
CA ALA A 315 -28.32 1.45 -6.12
C ALA A 315 -29.36 0.34 -5.98
N LEU A 316 -29.07 -0.67 -5.16
CA LEU A 316 -29.96 -1.78 -4.84
C LEU A 316 -30.30 -1.75 -3.35
N ASP A 317 -31.40 -2.37 -2.96
CA ASP A 317 -31.68 -2.59 -1.55
C ASP A 317 -30.76 -3.69 -0.96
N ASN A 318 -30.57 -3.64 0.36
CA ASN A 318 -29.64 -4.54 1.04
C ASN A 318 -30.03 -6.01 0.92
N ASP A 319 -31.33 -6.33 0.80
CA ASP A 319 -31.78 -7.71 0.67
C ASP A 319 -31.46 -8.27 -0.72
N GLU A 320 -31.66 -7.47 -1.77
CA GLU A 320 -31.27 -7.79 -3.15
C GLU A 320 -29.74 -7.94 -3.28
N ILE A 321 -28.96 -7.05 -2.65
CA ILE A 321 -27.48 -7.18 -2.61
C ILE A 321 -27.08 -8.52 -1.99
N ARG A 322 -27.66 -8.87 -0.83
CA ARG A 322 -27.36 -10.13 -0.13
C ARG A 322 -27.69 -11.35 -0.98
N GLU A 323 -28.88 -11.38 -1.58
CA GLU A 323 -29.33 -12.49 -2.42
C GLU A 323 -28.40 -12.70 -3.61
N ARG A 324 -28.11 -11.62 -4.34
CA ARG A 324 -27.30 -11.68 -5.56
C ARG A 324 -25.85 -12.04 -5.27
N LEU A 325 -25.22 -11.38 -4.31
CA LEU A 325 -23.83 -11.68 -3.94
C LEU A 325 -23.69 -13.05 -3.28
N ALA A 326 -24.72 -13.58 -2.61
CA ALA A 326 -24.70 -14.98 -2.14
C ALA A 326 -24.60 -15.99 -3.29
N ARG A 327 -25.28 -15.73 -4.43
CA ARG A 327 -25.16 -16.57 -5.64
C ARG A 327 -23.76 -16.49 -6.24
N VAL A 328 -23.20 -15.27 -6.37
CA VAL A 328 -21.84 -15.05 -6.87
C VAL A 328 -20.84 -15.82 -6.02
N ARG A 329 -20.89 -15.67 -4.69
CA ARG A 329 -19.99 -16.38 -3.77
C ARG A 329 -20.11 -17.89 -3.88
N ALA A 330 -21.33 -18.42 -3.87
CA ALA A 330 -21.55 -19.87 -3.92
C ALA A 330 -20.97 -20.49 -5.20
N SER A 331 -21.17 -19.83 -6.35
CA SER A 331 -20.63 -20.27 -7.64
C SER A 331 -19.10 -20.15 -7.68
N SER A 332 -18.58 -18.98 -7.31
CA SER A 332 -17.15 -18.67 -7.29
C SER A 332 -16.37 -19.62 -6.40
N HIS A 333 -16.91 -19.96 -5.22
CA HIS A 333 -16.31 -20.90 -4.28
C HIS A 333 -16.10 -22.29 -4.91
N VAL A 334 -17.11 -22.79 -5.63
CA VAL A 334 -17.01 -24.09 -6.32
C VAL A 334 -15.98 -24.02 -7.45
N LEU A 335 -16.07 -22.99 -8.30
CA LEU A 335 -15.13 -22.77 -9.39
C LEU A 335 -13.69 -22.67 -8.86
N ALA A 336 -13.52 -22.06 -7.70
CA ALA A 336 -12.21 -21.83 -7.14
C ALA A 336 -11.47 -23.11 -6.74
N ASP A 337 -12.21 -24.15 -6.40
CA ASP A 337 -11.70 -25.44 -5.91
C ASP A 337 -11.86 -26.59 -6.91
N LEU A 338 -12.19 -26.29 -8.18
CA LEU A 338 -12.22 -27.30 -9.22
C LEU A 338 -10.84 -27.95 -9.41
N PRO A 339 -10.76 -29.28 -9.66
CA PRO A 339 -9.50 -30.02 -9.76
C PRO A 339 -8.55 -29.55 -10.87
N ASP A 340 -9.06 -28.84 -11.88
CA ASP A 340 -8.30 -28.28 -12.99
C ASP A 340 -7.63 -26.93 -12.64
N ARG A 341 -8.01 -26.29 -11.53
CA ARG A 341 -7.28 -25.14 -10.95
C ARG A 341 -6.10 -25.60 -10.09
N THR A 342 -5.09 -26.15 -10.77
CA THR A 342 -3.86 -26.60 -10.13
C THR A 342 -2.99 -25.45 -9.64
N TRP A 343 -2.32 -25.64 -8.50
CA TRP A 343 -1.27 -24.72 -8.06
C TRP A 343 -0.06 -24.81 -8.99
N THR A 344 0.41 -23.66 -9.47
CA THR A 344 1.67 -23.51 -10.19
C THR A 344 2.76 -23.10 -9.21
N ILE A 345 3.96 -23.64 -9.38
CA ILE A 345 5.16 -23.28 -8.61
C ILE A 345 6.25 -22.97 -9.63
N THR A 346 6.85 -21.78 -9.53
CA THR A 346 7.88 -21.31 -10.46
C THR A 346 8.92 -20.46 -9.74
N ASP A 347 10.18 -20.61 -10.15
CA ASP A 347 11.27 -19.72 -9.73
C ASP A 347 11.48 -18.57 -10.72
N ALA A 348 10.79 -18.60 -11.87
CA ALA A 348 10.82 -17.53 -12.86
C ALA A 348 9.75 -16.46 -12.57
N PRO A 349 10.01 -15.19 -12.92
CA PRO A 349 9.03 -14.11 -12.83
C PRO A 349 7.74 -14.45 -13.57
N VAL A 350 6.62 -14.31 -12.88
CA VAL A 350 5.29 -14.61 -13.42
C VAL A 350 4.84 -13.45 -14.30
N ASP A 351 4.50 -13.74 -15.57
CA ASP A 351 3.81 -12.80 -16.45
C ASP A 351 2.33 -12.79 -16.08
N VAL A 352 1.93 -11.85 -15.24
CA VAL A 352 0.55 -11.73 -14.75
C VAL A 352 -0.39 -11.09 -15.80
N SER A 353 0.14 -10.70 -16.97
CA SER A 353 -0.63 -10.19 -18.11
C SER A 353 -0.77 -11.20 -19.26
N ALA A 354 -0.27 -12.43 -19.10
CA ALA A 354 -0.16 -13.39 -20.20
C ALA A 354 -1.51 -13.96 -20.67
N LEU A 355 -2.48 -14.12 -19.76
CA LEU A 355 -3.81 -14.63 -20.07
C LEU A 355 -4.92 -13.57 -19.83
N PRO A 356 -6.07 -13.66 -20.53
CA PRO A 356 -7.23 -12.81 -20.26
C PRO A 356 -7.74 -12.99 -18.82
N HIS A 357 -8.03 -11.88 -18.14
CA HIS A 357 -8.49 -11.84 -16.74
C HIS A 357 -7.53 -12.54 -15.74
N GLU A 358 -6.24 -12.65 -16.08
CA GLU A 358 -5.27 -13.29 -15.20
C GLU A 358 -4.95 -12.39 -14.01
N THR A 359 -5.73 -12.58 -12.96
CA THR A 359 -5.28 -12.36 -11.60
C THR A 359 -4.44 -13.55 -11.20
N VAL A 360 -3.31 -13.32 -10.54
CA VAL A 360 -2.61 -14.39 -9.83
C VAL A 360 -2.84 -14.24 -8.33
N PHE A 361 -3.08 -15.36 -7.66
CA PHE A 361 -3.17 -15.43 -6.19
C PHE A 361 -1.93 -16.15 -5.65
N PRO A 362 -0.84 -15.42 -5.37
CA PRO A 362 0.37 -15.99 -4.82
C PRO A 362 0.14 -16.42 -3.38
N GLY A 363 0.84 -17.49 -2.98
CA GLY A 363 0.87 -17.97 -1.61
C GLY A 363 1.60 -16.98 -0.67
N PRO A 364 1.62 -17.30 0.64
CA PRO A 364 2.22 -16.43 1.64
C PRO A 364 3.69 -16.11 1.37
N ALA A 365 4.00 -14.80 1.34
CA ALA A 365 5.36 -14.29 1.22
C ALA A 365 5.51 -13.03 2.08
N SER A 366 6.70 -12.83 2.65
CA SER A 366 7.06 -11.57 3.33
C SER A 366 7.87 -10.64 2.43
N LYS A 367 8.35 -11.12 1.28
CA LYS A 367 9.20 -10.40 0.34
C LYS A 367 8.73 -10.66 -1.08
N THR A 368 8.27 -9.62 -1.75
CA THR A 368 7.73 -9.70 -3.12
C THR A 368 8.23 -8.53 -3.95
N ALA A 369 8.24 -8.70 -5.27
CA ALA A 369 8.58 -7.65 -6.21
C ALA A 369 7.67 -7.67 -7.44
N GLU A 370 7.24 -6.48 -7.84
CA GLU A 370 6.70 -6.21 -9.17
C GLU A 370 7.78 -5.57 -10.03
N LEU A 371 7.96 -6.08 -11.24
CA LEU A 371 9.07 -5.75 -12.11
C LEU A 371 8.54 -5.31 -13.46
N HIS A 372 9.20 -4.34 -14.09
CA HIS A 372 9.06 -4.08 -15.51
C HIS A 372 10.26 -4.69 -16.25
N SER A 373 10.00 -5.66 -17.12
CA SER A 373 11.03 -6.48 -17.77
C SER A 373 12.03 -5.68 -18.60
N GLU A 374 11.59 -4.63 -19.30
CA GLU A 374 12.47 -3.79 -20.13
C GLU A 374 13.07 -2.58 -19.41
N LEU A 375 12.26 -1.85 -18.63
CA LEU A 375 12.67 -0.59 -18.01
C LEU A 375 13.48 -0.78 -16.72
N GLY A 376 13.44 -1.98 -16.14
CA GLY A 376 14.11 -2.29 -14.89
C GLY A 376 13.46 -1.67 -13.66
N ARG A 377 12.30 -1.01 -13.80
CA ARG A 377 11.47 -0.54 -12.69
C ARG A 377 11.13 -1.70 -11.79
N THR A 378 11.17 -1.44 -10.50
CA THR A 378 10.92 -2.46 -9.50
C THR A 378 10.30 -1.83 -8.28
N MET A 379 9.15 -2.37 -7.90
CA MET A 379 8.49 -2.07 -6.65
C MET A 379 8.62 -3.31 -5.76
N ILE A 380 9.18 -3.14 -4.57
CA ILE A 380 9.49 -4.22 -3.64
C ILE A 380 8.68 -4.01 -2.37
N TRP A 381 7.97 -5.04 -1.93
CA TRP A 381 7.37 -5.08 -0.60
C TRP A 381 8.14 -6.01 0.30
N TRP A 382 8.39 -5.52 1.51
CA TRP A 382 8.68 -6.35 2.66
C TRP A 382 7.59 -6.16 3.72
N THR A 383 7.10 -7.25 4.27
CA THR A 383 6.17 -7.27 5.41
C THR A 383 6.80 -8.01 6.59
N SER A 384 6.61 -7.50 7.82
CA SER A 384 7.18 -8.12 9.03
C SER A 384 6.60 -9.51 9.34
N GLU A 385 5.43 -9.83 8.78
CA GLU A 385 4.86 -11.16 8.77
C GLU A 385 4.47 -11.54 7.33
N PRO A 386 4.62 -12.80 6.92
CA PRO A 386 4.17 -13.24 5.60
C PRO A 386 2.68 -12.98 5.41
N SER A 387 2.31 -12.48 4.24
CA SER A 387 0.91 -12.37 3.83
C SER A 387 0.71 -13.16 2.55
N GLY A 388 -0.38 -13.91 2.45
CA GLY A 388 -0.76 -14.55 1.20
C GLY A 388 -1.79 -13.75 0.43
N ALA A 389 -2.10 -14.28 -0.74
CA ALA A 389 -3.09 -13.74 -1.66
C ALA A 389 -2.87 -12.27 -2.04
N PHE A 390 -1.62 -11.88 -2.32
CA PHE A 390 -1.33 -10.67 -3.09
C PHE A 390 -1.96 -10.77 -4.47
N GLN A 391 -3.22 -10.39 -4.66
CA GLN A 391 -3.76 -10.27 -6.00
C GLN A 391 -3.08 -9.14 -6.75
N ILE A 392 -2.59 -9.53 -7.91
CA ILE A 392 -1.96 -8.65 -8.89
C ILE A 392 -2.90 -8.68 -10.06
N VAL A 393 -3.63 -7.60 -10.24
CA VAL A 393 -4.48 -7.43 -11.42
C VAL A 393 -3.73 -6.56 -12.38
N GLN A 394 -3.50 -7.07 -13.59
CA GLN A 394 -3.02 -6.27 -14.69
C GLN A 394 -4.03 -6.30 -15.81
N ARG A 395 -4.65 -5.15 -16.06
CA ARG A 395 -5.58 -4.99 -17.18
C ARG A 395 -4.95 -4.05 -18.20
N ARG A 396 -4.14 -4.61 -19.09
CA ARG A 396 -3.54 -3.87 -20.22
C ARG A 396 -4.59 -3.08 -21.02
N GLN A 397 -5.83 -3.59 -21.11
CA GLN A 397 -6.92 -2.93 -21.84
C GLN A 397 -7.35 -1.60 -21.22
N SER A 398 -7.17 -1.40 -19.91
CA SER A 398 -7.49 -0.16 -19.19
C SER A 398 -6.25 0.58 -18.70
N GLY A 399 -5.07 -0.05 -18.73
CA GLY A 399 -3.83 0.53 -18.18
C GLY A 399 -3.75 0.53 -16.65
N TRP A 400 -4.69 -0.17 -16.01
CA TRP A 400 -4.84 -0.24 -14.57
C TRP A 400 -4.10 -1.44 -14.00
N VAL A 401 -3.33 -1.19 -12.94
CA VAL A 401 -2.67 -2.21 -12.14
C VAL A 401 -3.09 -2.03 -10.68
N ASN A 402 -3.51 -3.12 -10.04
CA ASN A 402 -3.68 -3.14 -8.58
C ASN A 402 -2.75 -4.22 -8.01
N TRP A 403 -1.97 -3.79 -7.02
CA TRP A 403 -1.07 -4.62 -6.25
C TRP A 403 -1.50 -4.64 -4.79
N GLY A 404 -2.09 -5.73 -4.33
CA GLY A 404 -2.53 -5.81 -2.94
C GLY A 404 -2.93 -7.19 -2.52
N THR A 405 -3.15 -7.43 -1.23
CA THR A 405 -3.60 -8.72 -0.68
C THR A 405 -5.06 -9.01 -0.97
N ASN A 406 -5.47 -8.98 -2.24
CA ASN A 406 -6.85 -9.02 -2.68
C ASN A 406 -7.44 -10.46 -2.72
N ALA A 407 -7.25 -11.19 -1.62
CA ALA A 407 -8.24 -12.17 -1.19
C ALA A 407 -9.44 -11.50 -0.50
N GLU A 408 -9.80 -10.25 -0.81
CA GLU A 408 -11.01 -9.66 -0.21
C GLU A 408 -12.27 -10.43 -0.63
N ASN A 409 -12.26 -11.00 -1.84
CA ASN A 409 -13.31 -11.89 -2.33
C ASN A 409 -13.20 -13.33 -1.78
N GLU A 410 -12.09 -13.68 -1.12
CA GLU A 410 -11.86 -15.03 -0.57
C GLU A 410 -11.65 -15.03 0.96
N CYS A 411 -10.54 -14.49 1.45
CA CYS A 411 -10.13 -14.45 2.85
C CYS A 411 -8.91 -13.51 3.04
N PRO A 412 -9.07 -12.29 3.61
CA PRO A 412 -7.92 -11.42 3.90
C PRO A 412 -6.85 -12.12 4.75
N GLU A 413 -5.57 -11.90 4.44
CA GLU A 413 -4.46 -12.62 5.09
C GLU A 413 -3.44 -11.72 5.81
N LEU A 414 -3.37 -10.42 5.54
CA LEU A 414 -2.41 -9.53 6.20
C LEU A 414 -2.89 -9.18 7.60
N ALA A 415 -2.13 -9.56 8.64
CA ALA A 415 -2.48 -9.18 10.00
C ALA A 415 -2.40 -7.67 10.21
N VAL A 416 -3.35 -7.12 10.99
CA VAL A 416 -3.28 -5.75 11.49
C VAL A 416 -2.02 -5.57 12.34
N GLY A 417 -1.37 -4.42 12.23
CA GLY A 417 -0.15 -4.08 12.95
C GLY A 417 1.15 -4.55 12.29
N VAL A 418 1.08 -5.31 11.19
CA VAL A 418 2.25 -5.65 10.39
C VAL A 418 2.90 -4.38 9.83
N GLN A 419 4.22 -4.32 9.92
CA GLN A 419 5.00 -3.27 9.27
C GLN A 419 5.19 -3.64 7.80
N ILE A 420 4.95 -2.66 6.93
CA ILE A 420 5.21 -2.75 5.48
C ILE A 420 6.30 -1.75 5.14
N LYS A 421 7.35 -2.18 4.45
CA LYS A 421 8.30 -1.30 3.78
C LYS A 421 8.18 -1.48 2.27
N THR A 422 8.04 -0.38 1.57
CA THR A 422 7.84 -0.36 0.12
C THR A 422 8.99 0.41 -0.52
N ALA A 423 9.83 -0.28 -1.29
CA ALA A 423 10.92 0.33 -2.04
C ALA A 423 10.57 0.44 -3.52
N TYR A 424 10.92 1.57 -4.14
CA TYR A 424 10.72 1.79 -5.56
C TYR A 424 11.98 2.33 -6.24
N GLY A 425 12.34 1.77 -7.39
CA GLY A 425 13.50 2.20 -8.15
C GLY A 425 13.87 1.22 -9.25
N MET A 426 15.12 1.32 -9.73
CA MET A 426 15.64 0.48 -10.81
C MET A 426 16.37 -0.75 -10.23
N PHE A 427 15.63 -1.65 -9.58
CA PHE A 427 16.21 -2.74 -8.77
C PHE A 427 16.12 -4.13 -9.39
N SER A 428 15.65 -4.26 -10.64
CA SER A 428 15.31 -5.56 -11.25
C SER A 428 16.37 -6.66 -11.10
N ASN A 429 17.65 -6.33 -11.31
CA ASN A 429 18.76 -7.29 -11.22
C ASN A 429 19.26 -7.59 -9.78
N GLY A 430 18.62 -7.03 -8.75
CA GLY A 430 19.08 -7.15 -7.36
C GLY A 430 17.99 -6.91 -6.32
N TRP A 431 16.72 -7.11 -6.68
CA TRP A 431 15.60 -6.78 -5.82
C TRP A 431 15.62 -7.58 -4.52
N GLN A 432 16.08 -8.85 -4.56
CA GLN A 432 16.21 -9.69 -3.36
C GLN A 432 17.16 -9.06 -2.34
N HIS A 433 18.25 -8.45 -2.81
CA HIS A 433 19.21 -7.78 -1.93
C HIS A 433 18.59 -6.57 -1.24
N ILE A 434 17.82 -5.76 -1.98
CA ILE A 434 17.07 -4.64 -1.40
C ILE A 434 16.03 -5.15 -0.41
N ALA A 435 15.29 -6.21 -0.73
CA ALA A 435 14.32 -6.82 0.17
C ALA A 435 14.96 -7.31 1.48
N ASP A 436 16.16 -7.91 1.41
CA ASP A 436 16.92 -8.32 2.59
C ASP A 436 17.35 -7.09 3.44
N GLN A 437 17.73 -5.98 2.80
CA GLN A 437 18.03 -4.71 3.49
C GLN A 437 16.80 -4.09 4.16
N LEU A 438 15.61 -4.19 3.55
CA LEU A 438 14.35 -3.75 4.16
C LEU A 438 14.03 -4.59 5.40
N GLU A 439 14.23 -5.90 5.34
CA GLU A 439 14.00 -6.83 6.45
C GLU A 439 14.97 -6.62 7.61
N THR A 440 16.26 -6.52 7.30
CA THR A 440 17.33 -6.49 8.30
C THR A 440 17.89 -5.08 8.43
N ALA A 441 17.45 -4.35 9.45
CA ALA A 441 18.04 -3.05 9.78
C ALA A 441 19.49 -3.20 10.31
N PRO A 442 20.37 -2.21 10.11
CA PRO A 442 21.70 -2.25 10.72
C PRO A 442 21.61 -2.14 12.25
N ALA A 443 22.59 -2.74 12.93
CA ALA A 443 22.75 -2.59 14.37
C ALA A 443 23.32 -1.21 14.69
N VAL A 444 22.67 -0.49 15.61
CA VAL A 444 23.04 0.87 16.01
C VAL A 444 23.29 0.88 17.51
N GLY A 445 24.43 1.38 17.93
CA GLY A 445 24.80 1.45 19.34
C GLY A 445 25.78 2.57 19.65
N LEU A 446 25.96 2.86 20.93
CA LEU A 446 27.07 3.70 21.38
C LEU A 446 28.36 2.89 21.25
N ALA A 447 29.40 3.51 20.66
CA ALA A 447 30.72 2.92 20.47
C ALA A 447 31.52 2.83 21.78
#